data_AF-A0A3S0VDH2-F1
#
_entry.id   AF-A0A3S0VDH2-F1
#
_cell.length_a   1.000
_cell.length_b   1.000
_cell.length_c   1.000
_cell.angle_alpha   90.00
_cell.angle_beta   90.00
_cell.angle_gamma   90.00
#
_symmetry.space_group_name_H-M   'P 1'
#
loop_
_entity.id
_entity.type
_entity.pdbx_description
1 polymer ?
#
loop_
_entity_poly.entity_id
_entity_poly.type
_entity_poly.pdbx_seq_one_letter_code
_entity_poly.pdbx_strand_id
1 'polypeptide(L)'
;MGRLFAVLENAQHAALGQLNASVRDRYYGAASAAPASVFPRLLRTTTHHLAVLHRDRRTRGLAVWFEREIDEITRGLDMSLPRQLQLLSQGRFAIGYYHQRHTRKPAPEAADPASQPGPDSAEVAPEFEE
;
A
#
# COMPACT_ATOMS: atom_id res chain seq x y z
N MET A 1 -9.25 7.14 -9.82
CA MET A 1 -8.22 6.56 -10.72
C MET A 1 -6.79 6.77 -10.22
N GLY A 2 -6.35 7.99 -9.91
CA GLY A 2 -5.01 8.21 -9.34
C GLY A 2 -4.72 7.40 -8.07
N ARG A 3 -5.68 7.40 -7.13
CA ARG A 3 -5.65 6.55 -5.93
C ARG A 3 -5.45 5.07 -6.28
N LEU A 4 -6.24 4.55 -7.21
CA LEU A 4 -6.14 3.16 -7.67
C LEU A 4 -4.73 2.86 -8.18
N PHE A 5 -4.17 3.71 -9.05
CA PHE A 5 -2.82 3.52 -9.58
C PHE A 5 -1.76 3.41 -8.47
N ALA A 6 -1.84 4.27 -7.44
CA ALA A 6 -0.95 4.22 -6.29
C ALA A 6 -1.08 2.90 -5.51
N VAL A 7 -2.30 2.39 -5.31
CA VAL A 7 -2.53 1.11 -4.64
C VAL A 7 -1.93 -0.06 -5.45
N LEU A 8 -2.10 -0.06 -6.78
CA LEU A 8 -1.52 -1.11 -7.63
C LEU A 8 0.01 -1.09 -7.64
N GLU A 9 0.63 0.10 -7.70
CA GLU A 9 2.08 0.27 -7.55
C GLU A 9 2.57 -0.24 -6.19
N ASN A 10 1.87 0.14 -5.11
CA ASN A 10 2.21 -0.27 -3.76
C ASN A 10 2.09 -1.79 -3.54
N ALA A 11 1.11 -2.43 -4.17
CA ALA A 11 0.94 -3.89 -4.14
C ALA A 11 2.08 -4.60 -4.88
N GLN A 12 2.51 -4.07 -6.03
CA GLN A 12 3.69 -4.56 -6.75
C GLN A 12 4.95 -4.47 -5.88
N HIS A 13 5.20 -3.29 -5.29
CA HIS A 13 6.38 -3.08 -4.46
C HIS A 13 6.38 -3.98 -3.22
N ALA A 14 5.23 -4.18 -2.58
CA ALA A 14 5.12 -5.10 -1.45
C ALA A 14 5.39 -6.56 -1.85
N ALA A 15 4.94 -6.99 -3.03
CA ALA A 15 5.07 -8.37 -3.48
C ALA A 15 6.47 -8.71 -4.02
N LEU A 16 7.14 -7.75 -4.66
CA LEU A 16 8.39 -7.98 -5.37
C LEU A 16 9.61 -7.29 -4.74
N GLY A 17 9.40 -6.38 -3.79
CA GLY A 17 10.47 -5.59 -3.17
C GLY A 17 11.12 -4.62 -4.17
N GLN A 18 12.44 -4.71 -4.31
CA GLN A 18 13.21 -3.80 -5.15
C GLN A 18 13.07 -4.15 -6.64
N LEU A 19 12.73 -3.14 -7.44
CA LEU A 19 12.42 -3.28 -8.86
C LEU A 19 13.38 -2.42 -9.68
N ASN A 20 13.77 -2.91 -10.86
CA ASN A 20 14.55 -2.13 -11.82
C ASN A 20 13.73 -0.99 -12.46
N ALA A 21 12.42 -1.19 -12.60
CA ALA A 21 11.48 -0.17 -13.04
C ALA A 21 10.09 -0.52 -12.50
N SER A 22 9.48 0.44 -11.80
CA SER A 22 8.15 0.31 -11.21
C SER A 22 7.05 0.49 -12.25
N VAL A 23 5.81 0.15 -11.87
CA VAL A 23 4.61 0.51 -12.63
C VAL A 23 4.53 2.02 -12.87
N ARG A 24 4.95 2.84 -11.90
CA ARG A 24 5.00 4.30 -12.06
C ARG A 24 5.95 4.71 -13.19
N ASP A 25 7.17 4.18 -13.21
CA ASP A 25 8.18 4.56 -14.21
C ASP A 25 7.72 4.23 -15.64
N ARG A 26 7.00 3.13 -15.81
CA ARG A 26 6.57 2.64 -17.13
C ARG A 26 5.23 3.18 -17.59
N TYR A 27 4.30 3.40 -16.66
CA TYR A 27 2.89 3.56 -17.00
C TYR A 27 2.27 4.85 -16.50
N TYR A 28 2.93 5.66 -15.67
CA TYR A 28 2.29 6.84 -15.08
C TYR A 28 1.74 7.80 -16.14
N GLY A 29 2.56 8.16 -17.14
CA GLY A 29 2.13 9.08 -18.21
C GLY A 29 0.99 8.52 -19.07
N ALA A 30 1.06 7.23 -19.42
CA ALA A 30 0.01 6.59 -20.20
C ALA A 30 -1.27 6.39 -19.37
N ALA A 31 -1.17 6.07 -18.08
CA ALA A 31 -2.30 5.88 -17.19
C ALA A 31 -3.03 7.20 -16.87
N SER A 32 -2.29 8.30 -16.73
CA SER A 32 -2.88 9.62 -16.48
C SER A 32 -3.53 10.21 -17.73
N ALA A 33 -3.08 9.84 -18.93
CA ALA A 33 -3.64 10.33 -20.20
C ALA A 33 -4.71 9.40 -20.81
N ALA A 34 -4.50 8.08 -20.76
CA ALA A 34 -5.33 7.06 -21.41
C ALA A 34 -5.59 5.83 -20.51
N PRO A 35 -6.45 5.94 -19.48
CA PRO A 35 -6.67 4.88 -18.50
C PRO A 35 -7.07 3.53 -19.10
N ALA A 36 -7.95 3.52 -20.11
CA ALA A 36 -8.46 2.29 -20.71
C ALA A 36 -7.38 1.40 -21.34
N SER A 37 -6.24 1.95 -21.77
CA SER A 37 -5.16 1.16 -22.39
C SER A 37 -4.22 0.53 -21.36
N VAL A 38 -4.22 1.01 -20.12
CA VAL A 38 -3.23 0.64 -19.10
C VAL A 38 -3.85 -0.12 -17.93
N PHE A 39 -4.94 0.39 -17.36
CA PHE A 39 -5.53 -0.16 -16.13
C PHE A 39 -5.96 -1.63 -16.24
N PRO A 40 -6.54 -2.12 -17.35
CA PRO A 40 -6.88 -3.54 -17.47
C PRO A 40 -5.66 -4.45 -17.29
N ARG A 41 -4.52 -4.05 -17.86
CA ARG A 41 -3.25 -4.77 -17.69
C ARG A 41 -2.76 -4.70 -16.25
N LEU A 42 -2.77 -3.52 -15.64
CA LEU A 42 -2.31 -3.35 -14.26
C LEU A 42 -3.14 -4.15 -13.26
N LEU A 43 -4.47 -4.11 -13.38
CA LEU A 43 -5.38 -4.89 -12.54
C LEU A 43 -5.09 -6.39 -12.64
N ARG A 44 -4.90 -6.90 -13.87
CA ARG A 44 -4.51 -8.30 -14.08
C ARG A 44 -3.17 -8.64 -13.45
N THR A 45 -2.16 -7.77 -13.57
CA THR A 45 -0.86 -8.03 -12.94
C THR A 45 -0.92 -7.99 -11.42
N THR A 46 -1.76 -7.13 -10.86
CA THR A 46 -1.92 -7.01 -9.41
C THR A 46 -2.51 -8.26 -8.77
N THR A 47 -3.38 -9.01 -9.45
CA THR A 47 -3.87 -10.30 -8.89
C THR A 47 -2.72 -11.29 -8.65
N HIS A 48 -1.71 -11.29 -9.51
CA HIS A 48 -0.51 -12.10 -9.30
C HIS A 48 0.34 -11.60 -8.12
N HIS A 49 0.47 -10.29 -7.96
CA HIS A 49 1.16 -9.70 -6.80
C HIS A 49 0.45 -10.04 -5.48
N LEU A 50 -0.88 -9.95 -5.45
CA LEU A 50 -1.69 -10.34 -4.29
C LEU A 50 -1.54 -11.84 -3.99
N ALA A 51 -1.53 -12.69 -5.01
CA ALA A 51 -1.31 -14.12 -4.83
C ALA A 51 0.06 -14.44 -4.21
N VAL A 52 1.10 -13.65 -4.53
CA VAL A 52 2.42 -13.77 -3.88
C VAL A 52 2.35 -13.37 -2.41
N LEU A 53 1.71 -12.24 -2.09
CA LEU A 53 1.53 -11.77 -0.71
C LEU A 53 0.68 -12.75 0.14
N HIS A 54 -0.31 -13.41 -0.46
CA HIS A 54 -1.15 -14.40 0.23
C HIS A 54 -0.40 -15.67 0.66
N ARG A 55 0.75 -15.98 0.04
CA ARG A 55 1.55 -17.17 0.35
C ARG A 55 2.33 -17.05 1.65
N ASP A 56 2.77 -15.84 2.01
CA ASP A 56 3.49 -15.59 3.25
C ASP A 56 2.53 -15.13 4.34
N ARG A 57 2.53 -15.83 5.48
CA ARG A 57 1.69 -15.50 6.64
C ARG A 57 1.92 -14.07 7.13
N ARG A 58 3.14 -13.54 7.01
CA ARG A 58 3.50 -12.17 7.45
C ARG A 58 2.88 -11.09 6.56
N THR A 59 2.63 -11.39 5.28
CA THR A 59 2.14 -10.42 4.30
C THR A 59 0.70 -10.68 3.85
N ARG A 60 0.10 -11.80 4.26
CA ARG A 60 -1.32 -12.11 3.99
C ARG A 60 -2.28 -11.02 4.46
N GLY A 61 -2.08 -10.44 5.66
CA GLY A 61 -2.92 -9.33 6.15
C GLY A 61 -2.83 -8.10 5.24
N LEU A 62 -1.63 -7.82 4.72
CA LEU A 62 -1.40 -6.75 3.78
C LEU A 62 -2.05 -7.02 2.41
N ALA A 63 -2.07 -8.27 1.95
CA ALA A 63 -2.78 -8.68 0.73
C ALA A 63 -4.28 -8.36 0.83
N VAL A 64 -4.91 -8.75 1.96
CA VAL A 64 -6.33 -8.49 2.23
C VAL A 64 -6.60 -6.99 2.30
N TRP A 65 -5.70 -6.20 2.89
CA TRP A 65 -5.82 -4.75 2.91
C TRP A 65 -5.80 -4.15 1.50
N PHE A 66 -4.85 -4.57 0.64
CA PHE A 66 -4.80 -4.11 -0.74
C PHE A 66 -6.05 -4.49 -1.54
N GLU A 67 -6.57 -5.71 -1.37
CA GLU A 67 -7.82 -6.14 -2.01
C GLU A 67 -9.00 -5.24 -1.63
N ARG A 68 -9.13 -4.93 -0.33
CA ARG A 68 -10.17 -4.03 0.17
C ARG A 68 -10.03 -2.62 -0.38
N GLU A 69 -8.83 -2.06 -0.40
CA GLU A 69 -8.58 -0.73 -0.96
C GLU A 69 -8.89 -0.68 -2.46
N ILE A 70 -8.51 -1.71 -3.21
CA ILE A 70 -8.83 -1.79 -4.64
C ILE A 70 -10.34 -1.84 -4.83
N ASP A 71 -11.04 -2.71 -4.10
CA ASP A 71 -12.50 -2.84 -4.16
C ASP A 71 -13.18 -1.50 -3.82
N GLU A 72 -12.85 -0.89 -2.68
CA GLU A 72 -13.40 0.41 -2.27
C GLU A 72 -13.22 1.49 -3.35
N ILE A 73 -12.01 1.63 -3.88
CA ILE A 73 -11.74 2.65 -4.90
C ILE A 73 -12.51 2.34 -6.19
N THR A 74 -12.57 1.08 -6.61
CA THR A 74 -13.25 0.67 -7.85
C THR A 74 -14.77 0.77 -7.76
N ARG A 75 -15.37 0.57 -6.58
CA ARG A 75 -16.81 0.80 -6.36
C ARG A 75 -17.25 2.24 -6.64
N GLY A 76 -16.34 3.19 -6.45
CA GLY A 76 -16.57 4.60 -6.78
C GLY A 76 -16.27 4.98 -8.23
N LEU A 77 -15.91 4.02 -9.09
CA LEU A 77 -15.64 4.25 -10.51
C LEU A 77 -16.77 3.70 -11.38
N ASP A 78 -16.96 4.30 -12.54
CA ASP A 78 -17.84 3.75 -13.57
C ASP A 78 -17.34 2.40 -14.07
N MET A 79 -18.25 1.56 -14.57
CA MET A 79 -17.94 0.27 -15.18
C MET A 79 -17.10 0.38 -16.47
N SER A 80 -17.00 1.58 -17.04
CA SER A 80 -16.20 1.87 -18.23
C SER A 80 -15.02 2.78 -17.91
N LEU A 81 -13.82 2.37 -18.31
CA LEU A 81 -12.65 3.24 -18.24
C LEU A 81 -12.62 4.20 -19.43
N PRO A 82 -12.33 5.50 -19.22
CA PRO A 82 -12.25 6.47 -20.31
C PRO A 82 -11.03 6.18 -21.19
N ARG A 83 -11.22 6.29 -22.50
CA ARG A 83 -10.12 6.12 -23.48
C ARG A 83 -9.06 7.20 -23.33
N GLN A 84 -9.47 8.42 -23.02
CA GLN A 84 -8.59 9.57 -22.80
C GLN A 84 -9.15 10.45 -21.69
N LEU A 85 -8.27 11.04 -20.88
CA LEU A 85 -8.62 12.03 -19.87
C LEU A 85 -8.28 13.44 -20.36
N GLN A 86 -9.21 14.37 -20.14
CA GLN A 86 -8.96 15.80 -20.32
C GLN A 86 -7.96 16.31 -19.27
N LEU A 87 -7.23 17.38 -19.58
CA LEU A 87 -6.13 17.90 -18.76
C LEU A 87 -6.49 18.07 -17.27
N LEU A 88 -7.67 18.62 -16.98
CA LEU A 88 -8.16 18.77 -15.60
C LEU A 88 -8.30 17.42 -14.87
N SER A 89 -8.81 16.41 -15.56
CA SER A 89 -8.93 15.05 -15.02
C SER A 89 -7.57 14.37 -14.87
N GLN A 90 -6.59 14.68 -15.72
CA GLN A 90 -5.20 14.25 -15.53
C GLN A 90 -4.59 14.89 -14.27
N GLY A 91 -4.90 16.17 -14.01
CA GLY A 91 -4.52 16.85 -12.76
C GLY A 91 -5.15 16.17 -11.53
N ARG A 92 -6.44 15.86 -11.56
CA ARG A 92 -7.13 15.09 -10.49
C ARG A 92 -6.54 13.69 -10.30
N PHE A 93 -6.14 13.04 -11.38
CA PHE A 93 -5.41 11.77 -11.31
C PHE A 93 -4.10 11.96 -10.53
N ALA A 94 -3.29 12.95 -10.89
CA ALA A 94 -2.01 13.20 -10.23
C ALA A 94 -2.18 13.48 -8.74
N ILE A 95 -3.09 14.39 -8.38
CA ILE A 95 -3.39 14.73 -6.98
C ILE A 95 -3.84 13.48 -6.21
N GLY A 96 -4.79 12.72 -6.75
CA GLY A 96 -5.29 11.50 -6.11
C GLY A 96 -4.21 10.42 -5.94
N TYR A 97 -3.27 10.33 -6.88
CA TYR A 97 -2.11 9.44 -6.76
C TYR A 97 -1.24 9.83 -5.57
N TYR A 98 -0.85 11.09 -5.45
CA TYR A 98 -0.01 11.55 -4.34
C TYR A 98 -0.73 11.46 -2.99
N HIS A 99 -2.02 11.80 -2.92
CA HIS A 99 -2.81 11.64 -1.70
C HIS A 99 -2.78 10.20 -1.18
N GLN A 100 -3.03 9.21 -2.06
CA GLN A 100 -3.01 7.81 -1.67
C GLN A 100 -1.60 7.32 -1.35
N ARG A 101 -0.58 7.76 -2.11
CA ARG A 101 0.82 7.35 -1.89
C ARG A 101 1.33 7.74 -0.50
N HIS A 102 0.88 8.86 0.04
CA HIS A 102 1.24 9.32 1.38
C HIS A 102 0.34 8.75 2.49
N THR A 103 -0.68 7.96 2.16
CA THR A 103 -1.50 7.29 3.16
C THR A 103 -0.68 6.18 3.82
N ARG A 104 -0.50 6.25 5.15
CA ARG A 104 0.22 5.21 5.91
C ARG A 104 -0.50 3.87 5.75
N LYS A 105 0.22 2.85 5.28
CA LYS A 105 -0.24 1.46 5.36
C LYS A 105 -0.38 1.09 6.84
N PRO A 106 -1.39 0.28 7.24
CA PRO A 106 -1.41 -0.26 8.58
C PRO A 106 -0.12 -1.05 8.81
N ALA A 107 0.58 -0.72 9.88
CA ALA A 107 1.71 -1.55 10.33
C ALA A 107 1.17 -2.96 10.61
N PRO A 108 1.92 -4.03 10.31
CA PRO A 108 1.60 -5.32 10.89
C PRO A 108 1.57 -5.09 12.39
N GLU A 109 0.44 -5.44 13.01
CA GLU A 109 0.21 -5.35 14.45
C GLU A 109 1.51 -5.70 15.18
N ALA A 110 2.05 -4.69 15.87
CA ALA A 110 3.28 -4.85 16.61
C ALA A 110 3.12 -6.07 17.49
N ALA A 111 4.05 -7.02 17.35
CA ALA A 111 4.18 -8.11 18.29
C ALA A 111 4.15 -7.50 19.71
N ASP A 112 3.12 -7.90 20.43
CA ASP A 112 2.83 -7.71 21.85
C ASP A 112 3.83 -6.81 22.63
N PRO A 113 3.46 -5.59 23.07
CA PRO A 113 4.29 -4.83 24.00
C PRO A 113 4.26 -5.37 25.44
N ALA A 114 3.61 -6.52 25.70
CA ALA A 114 3.56 -7.16 27.00
C ALA A 114 4.79 -8.06 27.27
N SER A 115 5.97 -7.46 27.29
CA SER A 115 7.13 -7.99 28.03
C SER A 115 8.04 -6.82 28.41
N GLN A 116 7.52 -5.95 29.26
CA GLN A 116 8.37 -5.16 30.14
C GLN A 116 8.58 -5.98 31.42
N PRO A 117 9.80 -6.35 31.82
CA PRO A 117 10.06 -6.65 33.22
C PRO A 117 10.00 -5.31 33.96
N GLY A 118 8.99 -5.13 34.80
CA GLY A 118 8.88 -3.96 35.67
C GLY A 118 10.06 -3.92 36.66
N PRO A 119 10.54 -2.72 37.05
CA PRO A 119 11.55 -2.59 38.08
C PRO A 119 10.86 -2.66 39.44
N ASP A 120 10.80 -3.83 40.04
CA ASP A 120 10.47 -3.92 41.47
C ASP A 120 11.20 -5.08 42.13
N SER A 121 12.39 -4.76 42.63
CA SER A 121 12.92 -5.37 43.84
C SER A 121 13.67 -4.27 44.56
N ALA A 122 12.91 -3.51 45.34
CA ALA A 122 13.44 -2.81 46.48
C ALA A 122 14.13 -3.82 47.41
N GLU A 123 15.45 -3.72 47.54
CA GLU A 123 16.18 -4.33 48.65
C GLU A 123 17.19 -3.31 49.20
N VAL A 124 16.66 -2.51 50.14
CA VAL A 124 17.24 -2.15 51.45
C VAL A 124 18.77 -2.00 51.50
N ALA A 125 19.22 -0.75 51.56
CA ALA A 125 20.50 -0.39 52.15
C ALA A 125 20.51 -0.74 53.66
N PRO A 126 21.68 -1.07 54.21
CA PRO A 126 22.04 -0.53 55.50
C PRO A 126 23.30 0.33 55.40
N GLU A 127 23.17 1.55 55.91
CA GLU A 127 24.26 2.31 56.54
C GLU A 127 24.96 1.42 57.58
N PHE A 128 26.29 1.45 57.64
CA PHE A 128 27.04 1.53 58.89
C PHE A 128 28.44 2.13 58.60
N GLU A 129 28.73 3.23 59.29
CA GLU A 129 30.05 3.75 59.65
C GLU A 129 30.91 2.59 60.21
N GLU A 130 32.22 2.47 59.97
CA GLU A 130 33.34 3.35 60.34
C GLU A 130 34.58 2.97 59.50
#